data_AF-A0A8H2Y2B0-F1
#
_entry.id   AF-A0A8H2Y2B0-F1
#
_cell.length_a   1.000
_cell.length_b   1.000
_cell.length_c   1.000
_cell.angle_alpha   90.00
_cell.angle_beta   90.00
_cell.angle_gamma   90.00
#
_symmetry.space_group_name_H-M   'P 1'
#
loop_
_entity.id
_entity.type
_entity.pdbx_description
1 polymer ?
#
loop_
_entity_poly.entity_id
_entity_poly.type
_entity_poly.pdbx_seq_one_letter_code
_entity_poly.pdbx_strand_id
1 'polypeptide(L)'
;HTHKEVGGGEDAVSKYNQYELDMIYDLVLHFLKQGCYNSSRNIVILSAYLGQIPKIRKKLQNVVTTVVDERDAELLERLGLDDEDSTPVQQVQASSRVIIRTLDNFQGEEGEIIILSLVRNNGTRFDGEPTSLQYAPGTRSRIGFLKSDNRVNVGLSRAKHGLYMFGNAPELARSSRMWATVLSELHANESIGTALPISCHQHPEYVQWVDQPGKLEIISPDGGCLRPCAAPLTCGHRCPHKCHANDPNHLSTKCYERCLRLCSEASHPCHRKCFECTNGCGD
;
A
#
# COMPACT_ATOMS: atom_id res chain seq x y z
N HIS A 1 12.16 -8.68 5.53
CA HIS A 1 13.25 -7.96 4.82
C HIS A 1 14.41 -7.68 5.80
N THR A 2 15.55 -7.16 5.32
CA THR A 2 16.77 -6.90 6.15
C THR A 2 17.15 -5.42 6.28
N HIS A 3 16.29 -4.53 5.80
CA HIS A 3 16.53 -3.08 5.87
C HIS A 3 16.37 -2.58 7.29
N LYS A 4 17.43 -1.97 7.83
CA LYS A 4 17.48 -1.56 9.23
C LYS A 4 16.53 -0.40 9.51
N GLU A 5 15.93 -0.43 10.70
CA GLU A 5 15.20 0.72 11.25
C GLU A 5 16.10 1.95 11.42
N VAL A 6 15.49 3.13 11.42
CA VAL A 6 16.13 4.42 11.69
C VAL A 6 15.36 5.14 12.81
N GLY A 7 16.06 5.94 13.60
CA GLY A 7 15.46 6.79 14.63
C GLY A 7 15.55 6.22 16.06
N GLY A 8 16.03 7.06 16.99
CA GLY A 8 15.98 6.87 18.45
C GLY A 8 16.75 5.66 19.02
N GLY A 9 16.73 5.55 20.36
CA GLY A 9 17.24 4.39 21.11
C GLY A 9 16.31 3.17 21.05
N GLU A 10 16.68 2.05 21.68
CA GLU A 10 15.93 0.78 21.58
C GLU A 10 14.43 0.87 21.96
N ASP A 11 14.04 1.80 22.84
CA ASP A 11 12.65 2.00 23.31
C ASP A 11 11.99 3.28 22.76
N ALA A 12 12.61 3.96 21.80
CA ALA A 12 12.06 5.17 21.24
C ALA A 12 10.81 4.89 20.40
N VAL A 13 9.76 5.69 20.63
CA VAL A 13 8.52 5.67 19.83
C VAL A 13 8.69 6.30 18.44
N SER A 14 9.82 6.99 18.21
CA SER A 14 10.16 7.69 16.95
C SER A 14 10.84 6.83 15.88
N LYS A 15 10.94 5.51 16.10
CA LYS A 15 11.51 4.58 15.12
C LYS A 15 10.67 4.54 13.84
N TYR A 16 11.35 4.39 12.71
CA TYR A 16 10.73 4.25 11.40
C TYR A 16 11.57 3.35 10.49
N ASN A 17 10.96 2.82 9.43
CA ASN A 17 11.64 1.97 8.45
C ASN A 17 11.31 2.42 7.03
N GLN A 18 12.27 3.02 6.33
CA GLN A 18 12.08 3.59 5.00
C GLN A 18 11.66 2.54 3.97
N TYR A 19 12.25 1.33 4.04
CA TYR A 19 11.90 0.27 3.10
C TYR A 19 10.45 -0.17 3.25
N GLU A 20 9.95 -0.29 4.49
CA GLU A 20 8.54 -0.59 4.73
C GLU A 20 7.65 0.54 4.20
N LEU A 21 8.01 1.82 4.43
CA LEU A 21 7.26 2.96 3.88
C LEU A 21 7.11 2.88 2.37
N ASP A 22 8.19 2.55 1.68
CA ASP A 22 8.23 2.48 0.22
C ASP A 22 7.39 1.31 -0.31
N MET A 23 7.49 0.14 0.31
CA MET A 23 6.66 -1.03 -0.02
C MET A 23 5.17 -0.77 0.25
N ILE A 24 4.83 -0.14 1.37
CA ILE A 24 3.46 0.20 1.74
C ILE A 24 2.85 1.15 0.72
N TYR A 25 3.60 2.18 0.31
CA TYR A 25 3.16 3.13 -0.71
C TYR A 25 2.80 2.43 -2.01
N ASP A 26 3.70 1.60 -2.55
CA ASP A 26 3.46 0.88 -3.79
C ASP A 26 2.25 -0.05 -3.70
N LEU A 27 2.12 -0.75 -2.57
CA LEU A 27 1.02 -1.68 -2.34
C LEU A 27 -0.33 -0.95 -2.24
N VAL A 28 -0.37 0.20 -1.56
CA VAL A 28 -1.57 1.06 -1.51
C VAL A 28 -1.96 1.50 -2.91
N LEU A 29 -1.01 1.99 -3.72
CA LEU A 29 -1.29 2.38 -5.11
C LEU A 29 -1.82 1.21 -5.93
N HIS A 30 -1.25 0.02 -5.76
CA HIS A 30 -1.70 -1.17 -6.46
C HIS A 30 -3.15 -1.54 -6.08
N PHE A 31 -3.53 -1.47 -4.80
CA PHE A 31 -4.90 -1.74 -4.36
C PHE A 31 -5.91 -0.71 -4.88
N LEU A 32 -5.55 0.57 -4.91
CA LEU A 32 -6.41 1.61 -5.48
C LEU A 32 -6.65 1.40 -6.97
N LYS A 33 -5.63 0.93 -7.70
CA LYS A 33 -5.73 0.57 -9.12
C LYS A 33 -6.61 -0.68 -9.37
N GLN A 34 -6.97 -1.46 -8.34
CA GLN A 34 -7.97 -2.52 -8.47
C GLN A 34 -9.40 -1.99 -8.57
N GLY A 35 -9.65 -0.73 -8.17
CA GLY A 35 -10.98 -0.10 -8.25
C GLY A 35 -11.94 -0.46 -7.11
N CYS A 36 -11.88 -1.69 -6.60
CA CYS A 36 -12.77 -2.16 -5.52
C CYS A 36 -12.41 -1.61 -4.13
N TYR A 37 -11.21 -1.06 -3.95
CA TYR A 37 -10.73 -0.54 -2.67
C TYR A 37 -10.76 0.99 -2.54
N ASN A 38 -11.60 1.65 -3.33
CA ASN A 38 -11.64 3.12 -3.41
C ASN A 38 -12.63 3.79 -2.43
N SER A 39 -13.39 3.02 -1.64
CA SER A 39 -14.31 3.55 -0.64
C SER A 39 -13.63 3.86 0.69
N SER A 40 -14.28 4.68 1.51
CA SER A 40 -13.77 4.99 2.86
C SER A 40 -13.73 3.74 3.74
N ARG A 41 -12.58 3.46 4.36
CA ARG A 41 -12.24 2.30 5.23
C ARG A 41 -11.81 1.01 4.52
N ASN A 42 -11.65 1.01 3.19
CA ASN A 42 -11.23 -0.20 2.50
C ASN A 42 -9.76 -0.55 2.79
N ILE A 43 -8.90 0.46 2.93
CA ILE A 43 -7.48 0.26 3.22
C ILE A 43 -7.13 0.94 4.56
N VAL A 44 -6.60 0.16 5.49
CA VAL A 44 -6.08 0.64 6.77
C VAL A 44 -4.61 0.27 6.89
N ILE A 45 -3.79 1.26 7.22
CA ILE A 45 -2.38 1.09 7.50
C ILE A 45 -2.16 1.19 9.01
N LEU A 46 -1.65 0.11 9.59
CA LEU A 46 -1.29 0.04 10.99
C LEU A 46 0.22 0.11 11.12
N SER A 47 0.70 0.96 12.02
CA SER A 47 2.11 0.94 12.42
C SER A 47 2.27 0.56 13.88
N ALA A 48 3.29 -0.26 14.15
CA ALA A 48 3.72 -0.57 15.49
C ALA A 48 4.45 0.59 16.20
N TYR A 49 4.95 1.57 15.44
CA TYR A 49 5.73 2.69 15.98
C TYR A 49 5.19 4.02 15.45
N LEU A 50 5.01 4.97 16.37
CA LEU A 50 4.41 6.26 16.08
C LEU A 50 5.24 7.08 15.07
N GLY A 51 6.57 7.00 15.13
CA GLY A 51 7.47 7.70 14.20
C GLY A 51 7.32 7.33 12.72
N GLN A 52 6.68 6.20 12.41
CA GLN A 52 6.37 5.77 11.05
C GLN A 52 5.17 6.53 10.48
N ILE A 53 4.17 6.86 11.32
CA ILE A 53 2.88 7.47 10.94
C ILE A 53 3.04 8.78 10.13
N PRO A 54 3.77 9.81 10.60
CA PRO A 54 3.89 11.07 9.86
C PRO A 54 4.58 10.86 8.51
N LYS A 55 5.50 9.89 8.41
CA LYS A 55 6.20 9.58 7.17
C LYS A 55 5.31 8.86 6.15
N ILE A 56 4.47 7.92 6.60
CA ILE A 56 3.43 7.30 5.75
C ILE A 56 2.49 8.39 5.23
N ARG A 57 2.02 9.26 6.13
CA ARG A 57 1.13 10.38 5.79
C ARG A 57 1.75 11.28 4.73
N LYS A 58 2.96 11.77 4.95
CA LYS A 58 3.70 12.62 4.00
C LYS A 58 3.86 11.94 2.64
N LYS A 59 4.17 10.64 2.62
CA LYS A 59 4.39 9.90 1.36
C LYS A 59 3.09 9.70 0.57
N LEU A 60 1.95 9.54 1.24
CA LEU A 60 0.65 9.31 0.62
C LEU A 60 -0.14 10.60 0.32
N GLN A 61 0.26 11.73 0.88
CA GLN A 61 -0.52 12.98 0.87
C GLN A 61 -0.89 13.50 -0.53
N ASN A 62 -0.09 13.18 -1.56
CA ASN A 62 -0.31 13.65 -2.92
C ASN A 62 -1.17 12.70 -3.76
N VAL A 63 -1.52 11.53 -3.23
CA VAL A 63 -2.22 10.48 -3.98
C VAL A 63 -3.56 10.10 -3.36
N VAL A 64 -3.68 10.18 -2.04
CA VAL A 64 -4.91 9.85 -1.32
C VAL A 64 -5.18 10.82 -0.19
N THR A 65 -6.44 10.93 0.19
CA THR A 65 -6.80 11.57 1.45
C THR A 65 -6.43 10.63 2.61
N THR A 66 -5.46 11.03 3.42
CA THR A 66 -5.05 10.26 4.61
C THR A 66 -5.77 10.74 5.86
N VAL A 67 -6.30 9.82 6.67
CA VAL A 67 -6.93 10.14 7.96
C VAL A 67 -6.13 9.49 9.09
N VAL A 68 -5.69 10.30 10.04
CA VAL A 68 -5.03 9.87 11.28
C VAL A 68 -6.02 10.00 12.43
N ASP A 69 -6.03 9.04 13.36
CA ASP A 69 -6.88 9.09 14.56
C ASP A 69 -6.57 10.33 15.41
N GLU A 70 -7.59 10.91 16.04
CA GLU A 70 -7.42 12.07 16.92
C GLU A 70 -6.41 11.80 18.05
N ARG A 71 -6.46 10.61 18.66
CA ARG A 71 -5.52 10.23 19.74
C ARG A 71 -4.09 10.08 19.24
N ASP A 72 -3.91 9.54 18.03
CA ASP A 72 -2.58 9.44 17.41
C ASP A 72 -2.06 10.83 17.04
N ALA A 73 -2.93 11.72 16.55
CA ALA A 73 -2.57 13.10 16.21
C ALA A 73 -2.15 13.91 17.45
N GLU A 74 -2.93 13.85 18.53
CA GLU A 74 -2.57 14.47 19.81
C GLU A 74 -1.25 13.93 20.36
N LEU A 75 -0.99 12.63 20.23
CA LEU A 75 0.24 12.03 20.71
C LEU A 75 1.45 12.46 19.87
N LEU A 76 1.29 12.64 18.55
CA LEU A 76 2.33 13.17 17.68
C LEU A 76 2.73 14.60 18.10
N GLU A 77 1.74 15.49 18.26
CA GLU A 77 1.96 16.88 18.68
C GLU A 77 2.64 16.95 20.06
N ARG A 78 2.14 16.19 21.04
CA ARG A 78 2.71 16.15 22.39
C ARG A 78 4.17 15.68 22.42
N LEU A 79 4.58 14.86 21.45
CA LEU A 79 5.94 14.33 21.35
C LEU A 79 6.82 15.14 20.39
N GLY A 80 6.30 16.18 19.73
CA GLY A 80 7.00 16.95 18.70
C GLY A 80 7.43 16.07 17.51
N LEU A 81 6.60 15.10 17.15
CA LEU A 81 6.82 14.17 16.04
C LEU A 81 5.91 14.46 14.84
N ASP A 82 5.04 15.46 14.96
CA ASP A 82 4.33 16.05 13.84
C ASP A 82 5.33 16.74 12.90
N ASP A 83 5.09 16.60 11.60
CA ASP A 83 5.91 17.24 10.58
C ASP A 83 5.36 18.68 10.41
N GLU A 84 6.17 19.71 10.68
CA GLU A 84 5.76 21.13 10.55
C GLU A 84 5.24 21.47 9.14
N ASP A 85 5.69 20.72 8.13
CA ASP A 85 5.28 20.84 6.72
C ASP A 85 3.98 20.08 6.36
N SER A 86 3.38 19.34 7.29
CA SER A 86 2.14 18.60 7.05
C SER A 86 0.94 19.54 7.10
N THR A 87 0.72 20.29 6.02
CA THR A 87 -0.54 21.05 5.85
C THR A 87 -1.76 20.15 6.11
N PRO A 88 -2.82 20.66 6.78
CA PRO A 88 -4.04 19.92 6.99
C PRO A 88 -4.74 19.79 5.63
N VAL A 89 -4.59 18.61 5.02
CA VAL A 89 -5.35 18.17 3.85
C VAL A 89 -5.16 19.06 2.62
N GLN A 90 -4.16 18.76 1.78
CA GLN A 90 -4.34 19.07 0.37
C GLN A 90 -5.46 18.16 -0.16
N GLN A 91 -6.56 18.76 -0.63
CA GLN A 91 -7.56 18.06 -1.42
C GLN A 91 -6.88 17.54 -2.70
N VAL A 92 -6.31 16.35 -2.63
CA VAL A 92 -6.04 15.58 -3.83
C VAL A 92 -7.40 15.30 -4.48
N GLN A 93 -7.49 15.38 -5.81
CA GLN A 93 -8.65 14.92 -6.59
C GLN A 93 -8.88 13.39 -6.49
N ALA A 94 -8.55 12.78 -5.36
CA ALA A 94 -8.74 11.37 -5.08
C ALA A 94 -9.96 11.21 -4.16
N SER A 95 -11.00 10.56 -4.67
CA SER A 95 -12.16 10.12 -3.87
C SER A 95 -11.79 9.07 -2.81
N SER A 96 -10.59 8.49 -2.91
CA SER A 96 -10.12 7.41 -2.06
C SER A 96 -9.52 7.91 -0.75
N ARG A 97 -9.90 7.26 0.35
CA ARG A 97 -9.43 7.56 1.71
C ARG A 97 -8.68 6.37 2.31
N VAL A 98 -7.50 6.63 2.86
CA VAL A 98 -6.68 5.64 3.57
C VAL A 98 -6.58 6.03 5.04
N ILE A 99 -6.85 5.08 5.93
CA ILE A 99 -6.75 5.28 7.38
C ILE A 99 -5.35 4.88 7.82
N ILE A 100 -4.68 5.73 8.60
CA ILE A 100 -3.35 5.47 9.14
C ILE A 100 -3.43 5.58 10.66
N ARG A 101 -3.06 4.51 11.38
CA ARG A 101 -3.14 4.46 12.84
C ARG A 101 -2.01 3.65 13.47
N THR A 102 -1.79 3.88 14.75
CA THR A 102 -0.98 2.96 15.55
C THR A 102 -1.76 1.71 15.95
N LEU A 103 -1.06 0.60 16.24
CA LEU A 103 -1.67 -0.63 16.75
C LEU A 103 -2.48 -0.41 18.03
N ASP A 104 -2.06 0.51 18.90
CA ASP A 104 -2.70 0.77 20.19
C ASP A 104 -4.08 1.41 20.05
N ASN A 105 -4.26 2.24 19.01
CA ASN A 105 -5.47 3.01 18.79
C ASN A 105 -6.46 2.35 17.81
N PHE A 106 -6.21 1.10 17.41
CA PHE A 106 -7.03 0.35 16.46
C PHE A 106 -7.85 -0.78 17.12
N GLN A 107 -8.60 -0.46 18.17
CA GLN A 107 -9.47 -1.40 18.87
C GLN A 107 -10.92 -1.27 18.41
N GLY A 108 -11.54 -2.38 17.96
CA GLY A 108 -12.96 -2.44 17.61
C GLY A 108 -13.31 -1.94 16.20
N GLU A 109 -12.32 -1.61 15.38
CA GLU A 109 -12.48 -1.24 13.98
C GLU A 109 -11.90 -2.32 13.06
N GLU A 110 -12.47 -2.46 11.86
CA GLU A 110 -12.06 -3.43 10.85
C GLU A 110 -11.78 -2.72 9.51
N GLY A 111 -10.91 -3.32 8.69
CA GLY A 111 -10.63 -2.87 7.32
C GLY A 111 -10.72 -4.03 6.34
N GLU A 112 -11.01 -3.74 5.07
CA GLU A 112 -10.99 -4.78 4.04
C GLU A 112 -9.56 -5.28 3.83
N ILE A 113 -8.63 -4.35 3.64
CA ILE A 113 -7.20 -4.57 3.55
C ILE A 113 -6.52 -3.92 4.75
N ILE A 114 -5.76 -4.72 5.50
CA ILE A 114 -4.88 -4.23 6.57
C ILE A 114 -3.43 -4.35 6.10
N ILE A 115 -2.68 -3.26 6.18
CA ILE A 115 -1.24 -3.24 5.93
C ILE A 115 -0.54 -2.90 7.24
N LEU A 116 0.24 -3.84 7.78
CA LEU A 116 0.90 -3.72 9.07
C LEU A 116 2.41 -3.49 8.90
N SER A 117 2.89 -2.33 9.34
CA SER A 117 4.30 -1.96 9.43
C SER A 117 4.84 -2.25 10.83
N LEU A 118 5.74 -3.23 10.95
CA LEU A 118 6.32 -3.63 12.24
C LEU A 118 7.57 -2.83 12.60
N VAL A 119 8.22 -2.20 11.61
CA VAL A 119 9.35 -1.25 11.74
C VAL A 119 10.66 -1.89 12.24
N ARG A 120 10.61 -2.71 13.29
CA ARG A 120 11.80 -3.27 13.97
C ARG A 120 12.48 -4.31 13.10
N ASN A 121 13.71 -3.99 12.78
CA ASN A 121 14.61 -4.70 11.90
C ASN A 121 16.07 -4.27 12.15
N ASN A 122 16.90 -5.18 12.65
CA ASN A 122 18.35 -5.00 12.78
C ASN A 122 19.13 -5.65 11.64
N GLY A 123 18.43 -6.10 10.58
CA GLY A 123 19.02 -6.70 9.39
C GLY A 123 19.31 -8.18 9.50
N THR A 124 18.73 -8.88 10.49
CA THR A 124 18.82 -10.35 10.55
C THR A 124 18.22 -10.95 9.29
N ARG A 125 18.98 -11.82 8.60
CA ARG A 125 18.51 -12.52 7.41
C ARG A 125 17.50 -13.60 7.80
N PHE A 126 16.47 -13.76 6.99
CA PHE A 126 15.58 -14.92 7.01
C PHE A 126 16.04 -15.87 5.91
N ASP A 127 16.39 -17.09 6.28
CA ASP A 127 16.89 -18.15 5.39
C ASP A 127 15.77 -19.01 4.80
N GLY A 128 14.52 -18.77 5.20
CA GLY A 128 13.36 -19.58 4.78
C GLY A 128 13.12 -20.79 5.66
N GLU A 129 13.97 -21.04 6.67
CA GLU A 129 13.88 -22.24 7.50
C GLU A 129 13.07 -22.01 8.78
N PRO A 130 12.26 -22.99 9.23
CA PRO A 130 11.53 -22.93 10.50
C PRO A 130 12.45 -22.69 11.71
N THR A 131 13.71 -23.11 11.63
CA THR A 131 14.71 -22.90 12.69
C THR A 131 14.95 -21.43 12.99
N SER A 132 14.80 -20.57 11.98
CA SER A 132 14.91 -19.11 12.13
C SER A 132 13.68 -18.46 12.77
N LEU A 133 12.59 -19.22 12.95
CA LEU A 133 11.31 -18.75 13.50
C LEU A 133 11.07 -19.26 14.94
N GLN A 134 12.14 -19.61 15.66
CA GLN A 134 12.05 -20.12 17.01
C GLN A 134 12.22 -19.03 18.07
N TYR A 135 11.46 -19.16 19.16
CA TYR A 135 11.61 -18.33 20.35
C TYR A 135 12.90 -18.67 21.10
N ALA A 136 13.72 -17.65 21.41
CA ALA A 136 14.97 -17.82 22.15
C ALA A 136 14.87 -17.11 23.52
N PRO A 137 14.62 -17.86 24.61
CA PRO A 137 14.53 -17.27 25.94
C PRO A 137 15.86 -16.63 26.37
N GLY A 138 15.79 -15.54 27.14
CA GLY A 138 16.98 -14.85 27.65
C GLY A 138 17.63 -13.86 26.69
N THR A 139 17.11 -13.74 25.46
CA THR A 139 17.55 -12.67 24.54
C THR A 139 16.90 -11.33 24.93
N ARG A 140 17.68 -10.24 24.90
CA ARG A 140 17.15 -8.89 25.10
C ARG A 140 16.18 -8.59 23.95
N SER A 141 14.89 -8.41 24.26
CA SER A 141 13.87 -8.11 23.25
C SER A 141 14.14 -6.76 22.61
N ARG A 142 14.48 -6.77 21.32
CA ARG A 142 14.73 -5.56 20.53
C ARG A 142 13.49 -5.11 19.76
N ILE A 143 12.33 -5.73 19.99
CA ILE A 143 11.08 -5.42 19.28
C ILE A 143 10.16 -4.49 20.08
N GLY A 144 10.59 -4.05 21.27
CA GLY A 144 9.86 -3.10 22.11
C GLY A 144 8.40 -3.47 22.33
N PHE A 145 7.50 -2.56 21.95
CA PHE A 145 6.04 -2.66 22.13
C PHE A 145 5.39 -3.87 21.44
N LEU A 146 6.04 -4.44 20.42
CA LEU A 146 5.56 -5.65 19.73
C LEU A 146 5.61 -6.93 20.58
N LYS A 147 6.19 -6.87 21.78
CA LYS A 147 6.16 -7.97 22.75
C LYS A 147 4.77 -8.16 23.39
N SER A 148 3.90 -7.15 23.34
CA SER A 148 2.59 -7.23 23.99
C SER A 148 1.60 -8.07 23.19
N ASP A 149 1.27 -9.23 23.72
CA ASP A 149 0.34 -10.20 23.14
C ASP A 149 -1.03 -9.61 22.79
N ASN A 150 -1.58 -8.78 23.67
CA ASN A 150 -2.88 -8.13 23.44
C ASN A 150 -2.85 -7.19 22.22
N ARG A 151 -1.75 -6.46 22.04
CA ARG A 151 -1.59 -5.49 20.93
C ARG A 151 -1.43 -6.21 19.59
N VAL A 152 -0.69 -7.32 19.60
CA VAL A 152 -0.47 -8.15 18.40
C VAL A 152 -1.77 -8.81 17.97
N ASN A 153 -2.51 -9.44 18.89
CA ASN A 153 -3.81 -10.05 18.59
C ASN A 153 -4.80 -9.04 18.00
N VAL A 154 -4.81 -7.81 18.52
CA VAL A 154 -5.62 -6.74 17.97
C VAL A 154 -5.22 -6.40 16.54
N GLY A 155 -3.93 -6.35 16.18
CA GLY A 155 -3.51 -6.06 14.81
C GLY A 155 -3.79 -7.18 13.80
N LEU A 156 -3.66 -8.44 14.23
CA LEU A 156 -3.78 -9.62 13.36
C LEU A 156 -5.25 -9.98 13.01
N SER A 157 -6.23 -9.46 13.74
CA SER A 157 -7.63 -9.91 13.66
C SER A 157 -8.58 -8.94 12.91
N ARG A 158 -8.06 -7.92 12.22
CA ARG A 158 -8.89 -6.81 11.70
C ARG A 158 -9.10 -6.79 10.19
N ALA A 159 -8.48 -7.71 9.47
CA ALA A 159 -8.60 -7.79 8.02
C ALA A 159 -9.79 -8.65 7.61
N LYS A 160 -10.64 -8.13 6.72
CA LYS A 160 -11.73 -8.90 6.11
C LYS A 160 -11.30 -9.66 4.86
N HIS A 161 -10.48 -9.03 4.02
CA HIS A 161 -10.03 -9.60 2.73
C HIS A 161 -8.54 -9.98 2.76
N GLY A 162 -7.68 -9.16 3.37
CA GLY A 162 -6.25 -9.46 3.41
C GLY A 162 -5.45 -8.69 4.44
N LEU A 163 -4.50 -9.37 5.07
CA LEU A 163 -3.51 -8.81 5.99
C LEU A 163 -2.12 -8.93 5.36
N TYR A 164 -1.44 -7.80 5.18
CA TYR A 164 -0.10 -7.72 4.63
C TYR A 164 0.85 -7.16 5.68
N MET A 165 1.88 -7.92 6.06
CA MET A 165 2.81 -7.52 7.11
C MET A 165 4.22 -7.27 6.57
N PHE A 166 4.84 -6.18 6.98
CA PHE A 166 6.23 -5.86 6.70
C PHE A 166 7.03 -5.83 8.00
N GLY A 167 8.13 -6.60 8.04
CA GLY A 167 9.04 -6.62 9.18
C GLY A 167 10.16 -7.66 9.08
N ASN A 168 10.75 -7.99 10.24
CA ASN A 168 11.82 -8.99 10.39
C ASN A 168 11.35 -10.21 11.21
N ALA A 169 10.94 -11.27 10.53
CA ALA A 169 10.40 -12.46 11.16
C ALA A 169 11.35 -13.15 12.16
N PRO A 170 12.65 -13.40 11.84
CA PRO A 170 13.58 -13.96 12.81
C PRO A 170 13.72 -13.14 14.10
N GLU A 171 13.70 -11.81 14.00
CA GLU A 171 13.82 -10.94 15.19
C GLU A 171 12.56 -10.94 16.06
N LEU A 172 11.39 -10.99 15.43
CA LEU A 172 10.10 -11.10 16.11
C LEU A 172 9.97 -12.44 16.84
N ALA A 173 10.21 -13.54 16.13
CA ALA A 173 10.13 -14.89 16.68
C ALA A 173 11.06 -15.08 17.88
N ARG A 174 12.32 -14.65 17.75
CA ARG A 174 13.32 -14.75 18.81
C ARG A 174 12.88 -14.03 20.09
N SER A 175 12.22 -12.89 19.95
CA SER A 175 11.89 -11.97 21.04
C SER A 175 10.55 -12.25 21.72
N SER A 176 9.62 -12.97 21.07
CA SER A 176 8.29 -13.26 21.60
C SER A 176 7.79 -14.64 21.19
N ARG A 177 7.30 -15.40 22.18
CA ARG A 177 6.70 -16.71 21.97
C ARG A 177 5.46 -16.65 21.08
N MET A 178 4.61 -15.65 21.27
CA MET A 178 3.42 -15.46 20.42
C MET A 178 3.83 -15.26 18.96
N TRP A 179 4.81 -14.39 18.69
CA TRP A 179 5.30 -14.17 17.33
C TRP A 179 5.91 -15.42 16.72
N ALA A 180 6.67 -16.21 17.50
CA ALA A 180 7.19 -17.50 17.02
C ALA A 180 6.06 -18.44 16.58
N THR A 181 4.97 -18.53 17.36
CA THR A 181 3.79 -19.33 17.00
C THR A 181 3.12 -18.81 15.73
N VAL A 182 2.79 -17.52 15.68
CA VAL A 182 2.14 -16.88 14.51
C VAL A 182 2.97 -17.06 13.24
N LEU A 183 4.28 -16.82 13.32
CA LEU A 183 5.18 -16.93 12.16
C LEU A 183 5.35 -18.38 11.71
N SER A 184 5.32 -19.35 12.64
CA SER A 184 5.35 -20.76 12.29
C SER A 184 4.08 -21.18 11.54
N GLU A 185 2.91 -20.69 11.94
CA GLU A 185 1.65 -20.92 11.23
C GLU A 185 1.65 -20.27 9.84
N LEU A 186 2.12 -19.02 9.73
CA LEU A 186 2.26 -18.35 8.43
C LEU A 186 3.24 -19.08 7.52
N HIS A 187 4.33 -19.61 8.07
CA HIS A 187 5.29 -20.39 7.31
C HIS A 187 4.70 -21.70 6.80
N ALA A 188 3.98 -22.44 7.65
CA ALA A 188 3.28 -23.67 7.25
C ALA A 188 2.23 -23.43 6.15
N ASN A 189 1.66 -22.22 6.07
CA ASN A 189 0.71 -21.81 5.03
C ASN A 189 1.39 -21.08 3.85
N GLU A 190 2.71 -21.16 3.70
CA GLU A 190 3.48 -20.50 2.62
C GLU A 190 3.22 -18.97 2.53
N SER A 191 2.83 -18.37 3.65
CA SER A 191 2.40 -16.97 3.78
C SER A 191 3.48 -16.07 4.39
N ILE A 192 4.73 -16.52 4.33
CA ILE A 192 5.91 -15.79 4.78
C ILE A 192 6.99 -15.86 3.71
N GLY A 193 7.64 -14.74 3.43
CA GLY A 193 8.71 -14.71 2.46
C GLY A 193 9.35 -13.33 2.35
N THR A 194 10.27 -13.21 1.41
CA THR A 194 10.93 -11.94 1.07
C THR A 194 10.20 -11.17 -0.04
N ALA A 195 9.15 -11.74 -0.61
CA ALA A 195 8.39 -11.16 -1.71
C ALA A 195 6.88 -11.40 -1.53
N LEU A 196 6.06 -10.49 -2.07
CA LEU A 196 4.61 -10.63 -2.13
C LEU A 196 4.19 -11.07 -3.53
N PRO A 197 3.39 -12.14 -3.67
CA PRO A 197 2.85 -12.50 -4.97
C PRO A 197 1.71 -11.54 -5.35
N ILE A 198 1.67 -11.14 -6.61
CA ILE A 198 0.51 -10.47 -7.23
C ILE A 198 0.03 -11.29 -8.41
N SER A 199 -1.29 -11.27 -8.64
CA SER A 199 -1.92 -11.93 -9.78
C SER A 199 -2.87 -10.96 -10.49
N CYS A 200 -2.95 -11.06 -11.81
CA CYS A 200 -3.89 -10.26 -12.58
C CYS A 200 -5.27 -10.93 -12.59
N HIS A 201 -6.31 -10.21 -12.16
CA HIS A 201 -7.68 -10.74 -12.14
C HIS A 201 -8.18 -11.19 -13.53
N GLN A 202 -7.82 -10.46 -14.58
CA GLN A 202 -8.19 -10.79 -15.97
C GLN A 202 -7.31 -11.89 -16.59
N HIS A 203 -6.12 -12.11 -16.03
CA HIS A 203 -5.12 -13.04 -16.54
C HIS A 203 -4.48 -13.81 -15.37
N PRO A 204 -5.19 -14.78 -14.77
CA PRO A 204 -4.76 -15.43 -13.54
C PRO A 204 -3.40 -16.16 -13.65
N GLU A 205 -3.01 -16.52 -14.87
CA GLU A 205 -1.71 -17.12 -15.18
C GLU A 205 -0.53 -16.16 -14.99
N TYR A 206 -0.79 -14.84 -15.00
CA TYR A 206 0.22 -13.83 -14.74
C TYR A 206 0.41 -13.65 -13.24
N VAL A 207 1.33 -14.41 -12.67
CA VAL A 207 1.79 -14.28 -11.28
C VAL A 207 3.18 -13.66 -11.27
N GLN A 208 3.39 -12.64 -10.45
CA GLN A 208 4.68 -11.98 -10.28
C GLN A 208 4.99 -11.79 -8.80
N TRP A 209 6.27 -11.74 -8.46
CA TRP A 209 6.74 -11.62 -7.09
C TRP A 209 7.39 -10.26 -6.84
N VAL A 210 6.86 -9.51 -5.88
CA VAL A 210 7.28 -8.16 -5.50
C VAL A 210 8.20 -8.24 -4.30
N ASP A 211 9.50 -8.09 -4.53
CA ASP A 211 10.59 -8.22 -3.55
C ASP A 211 11.25 -6.89 -3.18
N GLN A 212 10.90 -5.80 -3.86
CA GLN A 212 11.49 -4.48 -3.63
C GLN A 212 10.54 -3.34 -4.05
N PRO A 213 10.71 -2.14 -3.47
CA PRO A 213 9.99 -0.96 -3.91
C PRO A 213 10.25 -0.61 -5.38
N GLY A 214 9.28 0.08 -5.99
CA GLY A 214 9.25 0.45 -7.41
C GLY A 214 8.90 -0.69 -8.36
N LYS A 215 9.01 -1.96 -7.94
CA LYS A 215 8.77 -3.11 -8.83
C LYS A 215 7.31 -3.19 -9.28
N LEU A 216 6.36 -2.85 -8.41
CA LEU A 216 4.92 -2.85 -8.72
C LEU A 216 4.55 -1.93 -9.89
N GLU A 217 5.18 -0.75 -9.97
CA GLU A 217 4.97 0.21 -11.06
C GLU A 217 5.41 -0.36 -12.41
N ILE A 218 6.47 -1.18 -12.40
CA ILE A 218 7.03 -1.77 -13.62
C ILE A 218 6.20 -2.95 -14.11
N ILE A 219 5.75 -3.83 -13.19
CA ILE A 219 5.09 -5.10 -13.56
C ILE A 219 3.56 -5.04 -13.58
N SER A 220 2.97 -4.02 -12.94
CA SER A 220 1.53 -3.78 -12.83
C SER A 220 1.21 -2.27 -12.87
N PRO A 221 1.63 -1.56 -13.93
CA PRO A 221 1.53 -0.10 -14.00
C PRO A 221 0.10 0.42 -13.87
N ASP A 222 -0.88 -0.26 -14.50
CA ASP A 222 -2.30 0.12 -14.47
C ASP A 222 -3.14 -0.81 -13.55
N GLY A 223 -2.50 -1.58 -12.67
CA GLY A 223 -3.17 -2.48 -11.70
C GLY A 223 -3.41 -3.91 -12.18
N GLY A 224 -3.38 -4.18 -13.48
CA GLY A 224 -3.37 -5.54 -14.04
C GLY A 224 -1.98 -6.00 -14.48
N CYS A 225 -1.91 -6.82 -15.52
CA CYS A 225 -0.64 -7.28 -16.12
C CYS A 225 -0.13 -6.35 -17.23
N LEU A 226 1.02 -6.69 -17.83
CA LEU A 226 1.66 -5.90 -18.90
C LEU A 226 1.04 -6.04 -20.29
N ARG A 227 0.03 -6.90 -20.45
CA ARG A 227 -0.72 -7.02 -21.70
C ARG A 227 -1.44 -5.70 -21.99
N PRO A 228 -1.51 -5.25 -23.25
CA PRO A 228 -2.33 -4.09 -23.60
C PRO A 228 -3.81 -4.38 -23.28
N CYS A 229 -4.55 -3.39 -22.78
CA CYS A 229 -6.00 -3.52 -22.62
C CYS A 229 -6.68 -3.67 -23.99
N ALA A 230 -6.38 -2.76 -24.91
CA ALA A 230 -6.82 -2.76 -26.31
C ALA A 230 -8.35 -2.84 -26.54
N ALA A 231 -9.16 -2.73 -25.48
CA ALA A 231 -10.60 -2.63 -25.54
C ALA A 231 -11.05 -1.39 -26.33
N PRO A 232 -12.15 -1.46 -27.10
CA PRO A 232 -12.66 -0.32 -27.84
C PRO A 232 -13.25 0.73 -26.90
N LEU A 233 -12.81 1.97 -27.05
CA LEU A 233 -13.39 3.14 -26.40
C LEU A 233 -14.67 3.58 -27.14
N THR A 234 -15.47 4.43 -26.50
CA THR A 234 -16.69 5.01 -27.10
C THR A 234 -16.43 5.79 -28.39
N CYS A 235 -15.20 6.33 -28.55
CA CYS A 235 -14.77 7.01 -29.77
C CYS A 235 -14.30 6.06 -30.89
N GLY A 236 -14.28 4.75 -30.67
CA GLY A 236 -13.82 3.71 -31.61
C GLY A 236 -12.32 3.39 -31.55
N HIS A 237 -11.51 4.23 -30.91
CA HIS A 237 -10.08 3.95 -30.69
C HIS A 237 -9.87 2.86 -29.62
N ARG A 238 -8.66 2.30 -29.57
CA ARG A 238 -8.27 1.33 -28.55
C ARG A 238 -7.82 2.02 -27.27
N CYS A 239 -8.13 1.42 -26.13
CA CYS A 239 -7.63 1.85 -24.83
C CYS A 239 -6.09 1.92 -24.83
N PRO A 240 -5.48 3.05 -24.44
CA PRO A 240 -4.02 3.21 -24.44
C PRO A 240 -3.33 2.54 -23.23
N HIS A 241 -4.10 2.10 -22.23
CA HIS A 241 -3.56 1.51 -21.00
C HIS A 241 -3.18 0.03 -21.17
N LYS A 242 -2.36 -0.46 -20.21
CA LYS A 242 -2.19 -1.89 -19.96
C LYS A 242 -3.44 -2.46 -19.30
N CYS A 243 -3.50 -3.78 -19.13
CA CYS A 243 -4.59 -4.43 -18.44
C CYS A 243 -4.88 -3.75 -17.09
N HIS A 244 -6.14 -3.38 -16.86
CA HIS A 244 -6.58 -2.61 -15.70
C HIS A 244 -7.99 -3.01 -15.26
N ALA A 245 -8.32 -2.80 -13.98
CA ALA A 245 -9.61 -3.19 -13.38
C ALA A 245 -10.41 -2.00 -12.81
N ASN A 246 -9.76 -0.84 -12.63
CA ASN A 246 -10.35 0.37 -12.05
C ASN A 246 -11.40 1.08 -12.92
N ASP A 247 -11.43 0.83 -14.23
CA ASP A 247 -12.37 1.44 -15.17
C ASP A 247 -12.85 0.40 -16.21
N PRO A 248 -13.65 -0.61 -15.79
CA PRO A 248 -14.02 -1.72 -16.68
C PRO A 248 -14.75 -1.25 -17.96
N ASN A 249 -15.52 -0.17 -17.84
CA ASN A 249 -16.32 0.40 -18.92
C ASN A 249 -15.62 1.57 -19.63
N HIS A 250 -14.36 1.87 -19.29
CA HIS A 250 -13.55 2.92 -19.91
C HIS A 250 -14.23 4.30 -19.95
N LEU A 251 -15.00 4.64 -18.91
CA LEU A 251 -15.77 5.89 -18.83
C LEU A 251 -14.87 7.09 -18.56
N SER A 252 -13.77 6.88 -17.83
CA SER A 252 -12.81 7.91 -17.43
C SER A 252 -11.57 7.95 -18.32
N THR A 253 -11.37 6.91 -19.13
CA THR A 253 -10.19 6.74 -20.00
C THR A 253 -10.15 7.79 -21.11
N LYS A 254 -9.09 8.60 -21.13
CA LYS A 254 -8.88 9.63 -22.17
C LYS A 254 -8.18 9.03 -23.39
N CYS A 255 -8.75 9.28 -24.57
CA CYS A 255 -8.14 8.87 -25.84
C CYS A 255 -7.20 9.96 -26.38
N TYR A 256 -5.90 9.66 -26.45
CA TYR A 256 -4.85 10.57 -26.92
C TYR A 256 -4.52 10.42 -28.42
N GLU A 257 -5.15 9.46 -29.11
CA GLU A 257 -5.03 9.31 -30.56
C GLU A 257 -5.60 10.52 -31.31
N ARG A 258 -5.14 10.70 -32.55
CA ARG A 258 -5.69 11.73 -33.43
C ARG A 258 -7.16 11.44 -33.70
N CYS A 259 -8.01 12.46 -33.56
CA CYS A 259 -9.43 12.29 -33.79
C CYS A 259 -9.73 11.94 -35.27
N LEU A 260 -10.49 10.86 -35.49
CA LEU A 260 -10.93 10.42 -36.82
C LEU A 260 -12.28 11.05 -37.24
N ARG A 261 -12.89 11.88 -36.39
CA ARG A 261 -14.14 12.58 -36.70
C ARG A 261 -13.87 13.74 -37.66
N LEU A 262 -14.84 14.04 -38.51
CA LEU A 262 -14.87 15.29 -39.28
C LEU A 262 -15.45 16.40 -38.41
N CYS A 263 -14.86 17.60 -38.45
CA CYS A 263 -15.45 18.77 -37.79
C CYS A 263 -16.72 19.19 -38.57
N SER A 264 -17.75 19.63 -37.85
CA SER A 264 -19.03 20.11 -38.41
C SER A 264 -18.83 21.35 -39.30
N GLU A 265 -19.80 21.57 -40.19
CA GLU A 265 -19.88 22.57 -41.27
C GLU A 265 -18.80 22.48 -42.37
N ALA A 266 -17.53 22.37 -42.03
CA ALA A 266 -16.44 22.44 -43.00
C ALA A 266 -15.93 21.06 -43.49
N SER A 267 -16.43 19.94 -42.95
CA SER A 267 -16.11 18.55 -43.36
C SER A 267 -14.61 18.27 -43.53
N HIS A 268 -13.75 18.94 -42.77
CA HIS A 268 -12.31 18.68 -42.77
C HIS A 268 -11.91 17.66 -41.68
N PRO A 269 -10.77 16.97 -41.84
CA PRO A 269 -10.23 16.09 -40.80
C PRO A 269 -9.95 16.86 -39.51
N CYS A 270 -10.29 16.28 -38.36
CA CYS A 270 -9.90 16.84 -37.08
C CYS A 270 -8.39 16.65 -36.83
N HIS A 271 -7.75 17.68 -36.25
CA HIS A 271 -6.33 17.66 -35.88
C HIS A 271 -6.11 17.59 -34.37
N ARG A 272 -7.17 17.66 -33.57
CA ARG A 272 -7.11 17.59 -32.10
C ARG A 272 -7.00 16.15 -31.61
N LYS A 273 -6.57 15.98 -30.35
CA LYS A 273 -6.64 14.68 -29.68
C LYS A 273 -8.10 14.29 -29.50
N CYS A 274 -8.39 12.99 -29.55
CA CYS A 274 -9.77 12.52 -29.56
C CYS A 274 -10.58 12.96 -28.34
N PHE A 275 -9.97 13.00 -27.15
CA PHE A 275 -10.62 13.47 -25.91
C PHE A 275 -10.91 14.99 -25.89
N GLU A 276 -10.23 15.80 -26.71
CA GLU A 276 -10.39 17.26 -26.81
C GLU A 276 -11.44 17.66 -27.86
N CYS A 277 -11.91 16.70 -28.65
CA CYS A 277 -12.85 16.96 -29.73
C CYS A 277 -14.28 17.09 -29.19
N THR A 278 -14.66 18.32 -28.87
CA THR A 278 -16.06 18.78 -28.84
C THR A 278 -16.60 18.79 -30.28
N ASN A 279 -17.90 18.57 -30.49
CA ASN A 279 -18.52 18.44 -31.83
C ASN A 279 -18.57 19.76 -32.64
N GLY A 280 -17.43 20.47 -32.72
CA GLY A 280 -17.22 21.76 -33.35
C GLY A 280 -15.79 22.18 -33.07
N CYS A 281 -15.00 22.30 -34.13
CA CYS A 281 -13.67 22.89 -34.07
C CYS A 281 -13.91 24.38 -34.30
N GLY A 282 -14.00 25.18 -33.23
CA GLY A 282 -14.01 26.64 -33.40
C GLY A 282 -12.75 27.05 -34.14
N ASP A 283 -12.95 27.80 -35.23
CA ASP A 283 -11.90 28.37 -36.09
C ASP A 283 -10.83 29.12 -35.28
#